data_AF-A0A8H5V506-F1
#
_entry.id   AF-A0A8H5V506-F1
#
_cell.length_a   1.000
_cell.length_b   1.000
_cell.length_c   1.000
_cell.angle_alpha   90.00
_cell.angle_beta   90.00
_cell.angle_gamma   90.00
#
_symmetry.space_group_name_H-M   'P 1'
#
loop_
_entity.id
_entity.type
_entity.pdbx_description
1 polymer ?
#
loop_
_entity_poly.entity_id
_entity_poly.type
_entity_poly.pdbx_seq_one_letter_code
_entity_poly.pdbx_strand_id
1 'polypeptide(L)'
;MKTHAEAPPCGYEVGDVLQLQILQTNTDVLSQNETVSVRISEFLTCTMATVVRVTFDTGDCAVLKLYDRRFGSGLRDCGYENFPYCDLSKAAFHGFIERGAMGPFLEELDEEDETSDLVPRTTSCIREGPDGVARFEALIWRYADKHFKTEAEAYNRMQDLQGVHIPKLHVVVRLVPDEENTLDSEYLNIHGILLESLAGHSLDDLIHAPSAPKSNSEWLSIVQRAVDSAHVINKHGIILDDSAPRNVVFDETTRQVLHVDFAQCFFKDTMFKAWCWDTDAAD
;
A
#
# COMPACT_ATOMS: atom_id res chain seq x y z
N MET A 1 9.38 -6.99 -28.50
CA MET A 1 9.40 -5.57 -28.89
C MET A 1 8.33 -4.88 -28.04
N LYS A 2 8.66 -4.55 -26.79
CA LYS A 2 7.75 -3.87 -25.87
C LYS A 2 7.77 -2.39 -26.26
N THR A 3 6.66 -1.93 -26.81
CA THR A 3 6.37 -0.51 -27.04
C THR A 3 6.51 0.24 -25.71
N HIS A 4 7.14 1.41 -25.77
CA HIS A 4 7.25 2.34 -24.65
C HIS A 4 5.87 2.52 -24.01
N ALA A 5 5.73 2.12 -22.75
CA ALA A 5 4.56 2.47 -21.96
C ALA A 5 4.64 3.97 -21.68
N GLU A 6 3.63 4.72 -22.12
CA GLU A 6 3.34 6.05 -21.59
C GLU A 6 3.26 5.95 -20.07
N ALA A 7 3.88 6.89 -19.37
CA ALA A 7 3.85 6.94 -17.91
C ALA A 7 2.38 6.95 -17.44
N PRO A 8 2.04 6.27 -16.32
CA PRO A 8 0.71 6.42 -15.75
C PRO A 8 0.52 7.90 -15.36
N PRO A 9 -0.70 8.46 -15.44
CA PRO A 9 -0.98 9.82 -15.00
C PRO A 9 -0.98 9.86 -13.47
N CYS A 10 0.17 9.67 -12.84
CA CYS A 10 0.34 9.95 -11.43
C CYS A 10 0.53 11.47 -11.28
N GLY A 11 -0.23 12.10 -10.38
CA GLY A 11 -0.06 13.53 -10.07
C GLY A 11 1.20 13.82 -9.25
N TYR A 12 2.21 12.95 -9.33
CA TYR A 12 3.48 13.03 -8.64
C TYR A 12 4.59 12.82 -9.67
N GLU A 13 5.50 13.78 -9.79
CA GLU A 13 6.61 13.76 -10.74
C GLU A 13 7.97 13.78 -10.02
N VAL A 14 9.00 13.25 -10.71
CA VAL A 14 10.38 13.36 -10.21
C VAL A 14 10.76 14.84 -10.14
N GLY A 15 11.20 15.27 -8.96
CA GLY A 15 11.51 16.66 -8.66
C GLY A 15 10.47 17.35 -7.77
N ASP A 16 9.26 16.81 -7.66
CA ASP A 16 8.22 17.34 -6.78
C ASP A 16 8.67 17.35 -5.33
N VAL A 17 8.24 18.37 -4.59
CA VAL A 17 8.51 18.52 -3.17
C VAL A 17 7.21 18.31 -2.41
N LEU A 18 7.19 17.28 -1.56
CA LEU A 18 6.04 16.92 -0.74
C LEU A 18 6.27 17.36 0.70
N GLN A 19 5.24 17.96 1.29
CA GLN A 19 5.20 18.24 2.73
C GLN A 19 4.47 17.09 3.42
N LEU A 20 5.16 16.43 4.35
CA LEU A 20 4.65 15.27 5.08
C LEU A 20 4.54 15.59 6.55
N GLN A 21 3.36 15.43 7.13
CA GLN A 21 3.16 15.48 8.57
C GLN A 21 3.39 14.10 9.18
N ILE A 22 4.25 14.03 10.20
CA ILE A 22 4.55 12.80 10.93
C ILE A 22 3.43 12.48 11.91
N LEU A 23 2.77 11.34 11.73
CA LEU A 23 1.68 10.88 12.59
C LEU A 23 2.18 9.95 13.70
N GLN A 24 3.15 9.09 13.38
CA GLN A 24 3.78 8.14 14.31
C GLN A 24 5.24 7.96 13.91
N THR A 25 6.11 7.82 14.91
CA THR A 25 7.52 7.47 14.73
C THR A 25 7.84 6.15 15.41
N ASN A 26 8.65 5.32 14.74
CA ASN A 26 9.28 4.14 15.36
C ASN A 26 10.75 4.42 15.71
N THR A 27 11.19 5.67 15.57
CA THR A 27 12.56 6.09 15.85
C THR A 27 12.59 7.30 16.77
N ASP A 28 13.57 7.38 17.66
CA ASP A 28 13.77 8.54 18.54
C ASP A 28 14.26 9.80 17.78
N VAL A 29 14.43 9.72 16.45
CA VAL A 29 15.09 10.73 15.62
C VAL A 29 14.11 11.81 15.12
N LEU A 30 12.83 11.46 14.94
CA LEU A 30 11.82 12.38 14.40
C LEU A 30 10.71 12.63 15.44
N SER A 31 10.28 13.88 15.58
CA SER A 31 9.23 14.24 16.55
C SER A 31 7.84 14.03 15.94
N GLN A 32 6.93 13.46 16.73
CA GLN A 32 5.51 13.33 16.32
C GLN A 32 4.91 14.72 16.06
N ASN A 33 4.09 14.85 15.01
CA ASN A 33 3.49 16.08 14.49
C ASN A 33 4.45 17.07 13.81
N GLU A 34 5.72 16.73 13.65
CA GLU A 34 6.64 17.51 12.82
C GLU A 34 6.26 17.40 11.33
N THR A 35 6.48 18.48 10.58
CA THR A 35 6.34 18.49 9.13
C THR A 35 7.71 18.41 8.49
N VAL A 36 7.90 17.44 7.60
CA VAL A 36 9.15 17.24 6.87
C VAL A 36 8.91 17.44 5.38
N SER A 37 9.89 18.09 4.75
CA SER A 37 9.93 18.31 3.30
C SER A 37 10.76 17.22 2.66
N VAL A 38 10.21 16.54 1.65
CA VAL A 38 10.94 15.51 0.90
C VAL A 38 10.80 15.76 -0.60
N ARG A 39 11.84 15.43 -1.36
CA ARG A 39 11.81 15.55 -2.82
C ARG A 39 11.70 14.17 -3.46
N ILE A 40 10.82 14.00 -4.44
CA ILE A 40 10.75 12.78 -5.24
C ILE A 40 12.00 12.69 -6.12
N SER A 41 12.82 11.66 -5.90
CA SER A 41 14.03 11.40 -6.67
C SER A 41 13.83 10.34 -7.76
N GLU A 42 12.92 9.40 -7.54
CA GLU A 42 12.68 8.28 -8.45
C GLU A 42 11.25 7.77 -8.31
N PHE A 43 10.61 7.42 -9.43
CA PHE A 43 9.32 6.76 -9.43
C PHE A 43 9.51 5.25 -9.52
N LEU A 44 8.98 4.49 -8.55
CA LEU A 44 9.19 3.04 -8.48
C LEU A 44 8.00 2.27 -9.06
N THR A 45 6.81 2.48 -8.52
CA THR A 45 5.58 1.82 -9.01
C THR A 45 4.32 2.54 -8.52
N CYS A 46 3.16 2.21 -9.09
CA CYS A 46 1.88 2.78 -8.70
C CYS A 46 0.73 1.79 -8.93
N THR A 47 0.70 0.71 -8.15
CA THR A 47 -0.34 -0.34 -8.21
C THR A 47 -1.47 -0.03 -7.23
N MET A 48 -1.30 -0.36 -5.96
CA MET A 48 -2.28 -0.07 -4.89
C MET A 48 -1.94 1.22 -4.14
N ALA A 49 -0.67 1.62 -4.18
CA ALA A 49 -0.14 2.85 -3.63
C ALA A 49 0.86 3.44 -4.62
N THR A 50 1.04 4.76 -4.60
CA THR A 50 2.16 5.41 -5.28
C THR A 50 3.43 5.17 -4.46
N VAL A 51 4.41 4.52 -5.07
CA VAL A 51 5.68 4.18 -4.43
C VAL A 51 6.80 4.93 -5.13
N VAL A 52 7.48 5.79 -4.37
CA VAL A 52 8.54 6.66 -4.88
C VAL A 52 9.75 6.61 -3.95
N ARG A 53 10.94 6.81 -4.51
CA ARG A 53 12.11 7.14 -3.69
C ARG A 53 12.12 8.64 -3.45
N VAL A 54 12.39 9.03 -2.21
CA VAL A 54 12.47 10.43 -1.82
C VAL A 54 13.82 10.73 -1.16
N THR A 55 14.25 11.97 -1.30
CA THR A 55 15.44 12.51 -0.63
C THR A 55 15.04 13.61 0.35
N PHE A 56 15.68 13.59 1.52
CA PHE A 56 15.62 14.66 2.50
C PHE A 56 16.65 15.75 2.18
N ASP A 57 16.48 16.94 2.76
CA ASP A 57 17.47 18.03 2.64
C ASP A 57 18.84 17.66 3.23
N THR A 58 18.88 16.69 4.15
CA THR A 58 20.12 16.12 4.72
C THR A 58 20.89 15.25 3.73
N GLY A 59 20.27 14.85 2.62
CA GLY A 59 20.83 13.94 1.62
C GLY A 59 20.48 12.47 1.86
N ASP A 60 19.77 12.15 2.95
CA ASP A 60 19.29 10.79 3.22
C ASP A 60 18.19 10.40 2.24
N CYS A 61 18.07 9.10 1.94
CA CYS A 61 17.08 8.55 1.03
C CYS A 61 16.11 7.61 1.77
N ALA A 62 14.83 7.66 1.39
CA ALA A 62 13.80 6.73 1.85
C ALA A 62 12.89 6.30 0.70
N VAL A 63 12.13 5.23 0.92
CA VAL A 63 11.01 4.85 0.06
C VAL A 63 9.72 5.36 0.70
N LEU A 64 8.97 6.18 -0.02
CA LEU A 64 7.66 6.66 0.39
C LEU A 64 6.59 5.86 -0.35
N LYS A 65 5.67 5.26 0.41
CA LYS A 65 4.42 4.71 -0.11
C LYS A 65 3.26 5.64 0.26
N LEU A 66 2.55 6.17 -0.72
CA LEU A 66 1.34 7.00 -0.55
C LEU A 66 0.10 6.22 -1.02
N TYR A 67 -0.86 6.04 -0.13
CA TYR A 67 -2.13 5.37 -0.43
C TYR A 67 -3.13 6.40 -0.94
N ASP A 68 -2.81 6.95 -2.12
CA ASP A 68 -3.61 7.94 -2.79
C ASP A 68 -4.63 7.28 -3.73
N ARG A 69 -5.91 7.34 -3.35
CA ARG A 69 -7.03 6.81 -4.15
C ARG A 69 -7.08 7.31 -5.59
N ARG A 70 -6.44 8.46 -5.87
CA ARG A 70 -6.47 9.09 -7.19
C ARG A 70 -5.57 8.36 -8.20
N PHE A 71 -4.49 7.72 -7.74
CA PHE A 71 -3.41 7.32 -8.65
C PHE A 71 -3.05 5.84 -8.63
N GLY A 72 -3.48 5.06 -7.63
CA GLY A 72 -3.25 3.61 -7.63
C GLY A 72 -3.86 2.93 -8.86
N SER A 73 -3.05 2.47 -9.82
CA SER A 73 -3.56 1.92 -11.08
C SER A 73 -4.42 0.67 -10.87
N GLY A 74 -3.98 -0.24 -10.00
CA GLY A 74 -4.71 -1.46 -9.65
C GLY A 74 -5.99 -1.20 -8.85
N LEU A 75 -6.05 -0.09 -8.10
CA LEU A 75 -7.28 0.34 -7.42
C LEU A 75 -8.36 0.83 -8.40
N ARG A 76 -7.94 1.35 -9.55
CA ARG A 76 -8.83 1.97 -10.54
C ARG A 76 -9.23 1.02 -11.67
N ASP A 77 -8.75 -0.22 -11.61
CA ASP A 77 -9.19 -1.32 -12.47
C ASP A 77 -10.55 -1.82 -12.00
N CYS A 78 -11.56 -1.71 -12.87
CA CYS A 78 -12.93 -2.08 -12.60
C CYS A 78 -13.39 -3.07 -13.68
N GLY A 79 -13.20 -4.36 -13.41
CA GLY A 79 -13.46 -5.43 -14.38
C GLY A 79 -12.41 -5.42 -15.48
N TYR A 80 -12.81 -5.06 -16.71
CA TYR A 80 -11.92 -5.01 -17.89
C TYR A 80 -11.58 -3.58 -18.32
N GLU A 81 -12.00 -2.57 -17.55
CA GLU A 81 -11.79 -1.16 -17.84
C GLU A 81 -11.04 -0.47 -16.70
N ASN A 82 -10.13 0.44 -17.05
CA ASN A 82 -9.48 1.32 -16.10
C ASN A 82 -10.23 2.67 -16.10
N PHE A 83 -10.52 3.20 -14.91
CA PHE A 83 -11.20 4.49 -14.75
C PHE A 83 -10.30 5.53 -14.09
N PRO A 84 -9.50 6.30 -14.86
CA PRO A 84 -8.61 7.34 -14.33
C PRO A 84 -9.34 8.39 -13.48
N TYR A 85 -8.59 9.02 -12.58
CA TYR A 85 -9.13 10.14 -11.81
C TYR A 85 -9.36 11.36 -12.70
N CYS A 86 -10.50 12.00 -12.55
CA CYS A 86 -10.88 13.17 -13.33
C CYS A 86 -11.76 14.12 -12.51
N ASP A 87 -12.07 15.30 -13.06
CA ASP A 87 -12.88 16.31 -12.39
C ASP A 87 -14.29 15.82 -12.04
N LEU A 88 -14.86 14.93 -12.87
CA LEU A 88 -16.16 14.31 -12.57
C LEU A 88 -16.09 13.46 -11.30
N SER A 89 -15.06 12.61 -11.18
CA SER A 89 -14.79 11.82 -9.98
C SER A 89 -14.56 12.70 -8.76
N LYS A 90 -13.76 13.78 -8.91
CA LYS A 90 -13.50 14.76 -7.84
C LYS A 90 -14.81 15.36 -7.33
N ALA A 91 -15.60 15.94 -8.24
CA ALA A 91 -16.86 16.60 -7.87
C ALA A 91 -17.88 15.62 -7.25
N ALA A 92 -18.01 14.42 -7.80
CA ALA A 92 -18.92 13.40 -7.28
C ALA A 92 -18.53 12.97 -5.86
N PHE A 93 -17.25 12.70 -5.62
CA PHE A 93 -16.76 12.30 -4.30
C PHE A 93 -16.89 13.43 -3.26
N HIS A 94 -16.53 14.66 -3.63
CA HIS A 94 -16.70 15.83 -2.74
C HIS A 94 -18.17 16.04 -2.37
N GLY A 95 -19.07 16.03 -3.36
CA GLY A 95 -20.52 16.15 -3.10
C GLY A 95 -21.08 15.02 -2.24
N PHE A 96 -20.48 13.82 -2.31
CA PHE A 96 -20.84 12.67 -1.48
C PHE A 96 -20.41 12.82 -0.01
N ILE A 97 -19.25 13.41 0.23
CA ILE A 97 -18.79 13.81 1.57
C ILE A 97 -19.68 14.92 2.13
N GLU A 98 -19.91 15.99 1.37
CA GLU A 98 -20.66 17.17 1.81
C GLU A 98 -22.08 16.84 2.28
N ARG A 99 -22.74 15.88 1.62
CA ARG A 99 -24.08 15.40 2.00
C ARG A 99 -24.07 14.33 3.10
N GLY A 100 -22.91 13.98 3.65
CA GLY A 100 -22.77 12.98 4.71
C GLY A 100 -23.02 11.54 4.28
N ALA A 101 -22.87 11.22 3.00
CA ALA A 101 -23.19 9.88 2.48
C ALA A 101 -22.04 8.85 2.62
N MET A 102 -20.82 9.31 2.96
CA MET A 102 -19.66 8.42 3.18
C MET A 102 -19.92 7.39 4.28
N GLY A 103 -20.24 7.85 5.50
CA GLY A 103 -20.44 6.96 6.66
C GLY A 103 -21.48 5.86 6.39
N PRO A 104 -22.72 6.20 6.00
CA PRO A 104 -23.75 5.21 5.70
C PRO A 104 -23.34 4.23 4.60
N PHE A 105 -22.57 4.67 3.60
CA PHE A 105 -22.11 3.78 2.54
C PHE A 105 -20.98 2.85 3.00
N LEU A 106 -20.09 3.30 3.89
CA LEU A 106 -19.08 2.42 4.49
C LEU A 106 -19.73 1.37 5.39
N GLU A 107 -20.73 1.76 6.18
CA GLU A 107 -21.55 0.82 6.98
C GLU A 107 -22.25 -0.22 6.09
N GLU A 108 -22.86 0.22 4.98
CA GLU A 108 -23.47 -0.66 3.98
C GLU A 108 -22.46 -1.71 3.45
N LEU A 109 -21.21 -1.32 3.22
CA LEU A 109 -20.16 -2.23 2.76
C LEU A 109 -19.66 -3.18 3.86
N ASP A 110 -19.57 -2.70 5.10
CA ASP A 110 -19.19 -3.52 6.24
C ASP A 110 -20.25 -4.60 6.52
N GLU A 111 -21.55 -4.24 6.46
CA GLU A 111 -22.67 -5.18 6.59
C GLU A 111 -22.66 -6.26 5.48
N GLU A 112 -22.31 -5.87 4.24
CA GLU A 112 -22.17 -6.81 3.12
C GLU A 112 -21.02 -7.80 3.33
N ASP A 113 -19.88 -7.34 3.85
CA ASP A 113 -18.72 -8.19 4.13
C ASP A 113 -18.98 -9.15 5.31
N GLU A 114 -19.82 -8.76 6.28
CA GLU A 114 -20.19 -9.60 7.43
C GLU A 114 -21.27 -10.64 7.09
N THR A 115 -22.09 -10.40 6.06
CA THR A 115 -23.21 -11.28 5.71
C THR A 115 -22.75 -12.45 4.83
N SER A 116 -22.42 -13.58 5.46
CA SER A 116 -21.87 -14.80 4.82
C SER A 116 -22.68 -15.38 3.66
N ASP A 117 -23.99 -15.10 3.55
CA ASP A 117 -24.86 -15.65 2.50
C ASP A 117 -24.98 -14.75 1.26
N LEU A 118 -24.42 -13.53 1.31
CA LEU A 118 -24.46 -12.60 0.19
C LEU A 118 -23.18 -12.69 -0.62
N VAL A 119 -23.33 -12.75 -1.95
CA VAL A 119 -22.21 -12.49 -2.85
C VAL A 119 -21.96 -10.98 -2.84
N PRO A 120 -20.79 -10.50 -2.39
CA PRO A 120 -20.51 -9.07 -2.36
C PRO A 120 -20.66 -8.46 -3.75
N ARG A 121 -21.15 -7.22 -3.81
CA ARG A 121 -21.31 -6.53 -5.08
C ARG A 121 -19.95 -6.31 -5.72
N THR A 122 -19.87 -6.56 -7.02
CA THR A 122 -18.65 -6.24 -7.76
C THR A 122 -18.47 -4.72 -7.86
N THR A 123 -17.23 -4.30 -8.06
CA THR A 123 -16.89 -2.90 -8.35
C THR A 123 -17.74 -2.32 -9.49
N SER A 124 -17.97 -3.10 -10.55
CA SER A 124 -18.83 -2.70 -11.67
C SER A 124 -20.29 -2.51 -11.23
N CYS A 125 -20.84 -3.42 -10.42
CA CYS A 125 -22.19 -3.29 -9.88
C CYS A 125 -22.37 -2.01 -9.05
N ILE A 126 -21.37 -1.66 -8.22
CA ILE A 126 -21.39 -0.44 -7.42
C ILE A 126 -21.35 0.80 -8.33
N ARG A 127 -20.51 0.77 -9.36
CA ARG A 127 -20.32 1.90 -10.29
C ARG A 127 -21.52 2.15 -11.22
N GLU A 128 -22.24 1.10 -11.60
CA GLU A 128 -23.47 1.18 -12.41
C GLU A 128 -24.71 1.57 -11.60
N GLY A 129 -24.61 1.51 -10.27
CA GLY A 129 -25.69 1.81 -9.33
C GLY A 129 -25.98 3.30 -9.10
N PRO A 130 -26.91 3.61 -8.18
CA PRO A 130 -27.20 4.99 -7.78
C PRO A 130 -25.97 5.64 -7.15
N ASP A 131 -25.71 6.90 -7.46
CA ASP A 131 -24.48 7.62 -7.06
C ASP A 131 -23.19 6.86 -7.47
N GLY A 132 -23.24 6.04 -8.51
CA GLY A 132 -22.20 5.04 -8.81
C GLY A 132 -20.79 5.59 -8.97
N VAL A 133 -20.61 6.79 -9.53
CA VAL A 133 -19.29 7.45 -9.60
C VAL A 133 -18.76 7.78 -8.19
N ALA A 134 -19.60 8.34 -7.33
CA ALA A 134 -19.22 8.70 -5.97
C ALA A 134 -18.98 7.47 -5.10
N ARG A 135 -19.87 6.47 -5.18
CA ARG A 135 -19.73 5.19 -4.47
C ARG A 135 -18.48 4.42 -4.92
N PHE A 136 -18.14 4.47 -6.20
CA PHE A 136 -16.89 3.91 -6.71
C PHE A 136 -15.67 4.61 -6.12
N GLU A 137 -15.63 5.95 -6.08
CA GLU A 137 -14.52 6.68 -5.44
C GLU A 137 -14.45 6.41 -3.92
N ALA A 138 -15.59 6.25 -3.25
CA ALA A 138 -15.67 5.89 -1.84
C ALA A 138 -15.18 4.46 -1.57
N LEU A 139 -15.49 3.51 -2.46
CA LEU A 139 -14.95 2.15 -2.40
C LEU A 139 -13.43 2.14 -2.56
N ILE A 140 -12.90 2.90 -3.53
CA ILE A 140 -11.45 3.02 -3.72
C ILE A 140 -10.80 3.66 -2.48
N TRP A 141 -11.41 4.68 -1.90
CA TRP A 141 -10.95 5.26 -0.64
C TRP A 141 -10.87 4.21 0.47
N ARG A 142 -11.93 3.38 0.64
CA ARG A 142 -11.96 2.29 1.63
C ARG A 142 -10.81 1.31 1.41
N TYR A 143 -10.52 0.94 0.16
CA TYR A 143 -9.39 0.06 -0.15
C TYR A 143 -8.03 0.70 0.13
N ALA A 144 -7.81 1.95 -0.29
CA ALA A 144 -6.57 2.68 -0.02
C ALA A 144 -6.32 2.79 1.50
N ASP A 145 -7.34 3.16 2.27
CA ASP A 145 -7.28 3.27 3.73
C ASP A 145 -7.05 1.90 4.40
N LYS A 146 -7.73 0.85 3.96
CA LYS A 146 -7.52 -0.53 4.43
C LYS A 146 -6.10 -0.99 4.19
N HIS A 147 -5.55 -0.79 2.98
CA HIS A 147 -4.19 -1.17 2.62
C HIS A 147 -3.14 -0.41 3.44
N PHE A 148 -3.33 0.90 3.62
CA PHE A 148 -2.50 1.72 4.50
C PHE A 148 -2.48 1.17 5.92
N LYS A 149 -3.65 1.00 6.54
CA LYS A 149 -3.78 0.53 7.92
C LYS A 149 -3.20 -0.87 8.10
N THR A 150 -3.40 -1.74 7.11
CA THR A 150 -2.87 -3.10 7.11
C THR A 150 -1.35 -3.10 7.07
N GLU A 151 -0.74 -2.35 6.14
CA GLU A 151 0.72 -2.31 6.04
C GLU A 151 1.37 -1.66 7.27
N ALA A 152 0.81 -0.54 7.76
CA ALA A 152 1.31 0.12 8.97
C ALA A 152 1.25 -0.80 10.20
N GLU A 153 0.15 -1.53 10.39
CA GLU A 153 0.01 -2.50 11.48
C GLU A 153 0.95 -3.70 11.30
N ALA A 154 1.19 -4.17 10.07
CA ALA A 154 2.14 -5.24 9.81
C ALA A 154 3.55 -4.86 10.26
N TYR A 155 4.03 -3.65 9.93
CA TYR A 155 5.31 -3.14 10.41
C TYR A 155 5.36 -2.99 11.93
N ASN A 156 4.26 -2.56 12.55
CA ASN A 156 4.15 -2.42 14.00
C ASN A 156 4.23 -3.79 14.72
N ARG A 157 3.67 -4.85 14.14
CA ARG A 157 3.74 -6.22 14.68
C ARG A 157 5.10 -6.89 14.48
N MET A 158 5.89 -6.41 13.53
CA MET A 158 7.18 -6.99 13.12
C MET A 158 8.38 -6.12 13.51
N GLN A 159 8.29 -5.34 14.59
CA GLN A 159 9.37 -4.42 15.01
C GLN A 159 10.74 -5.08 15.13
N ASP A 160 10.80 -6.31 15.64
CA ASP A 160 12.03 -7.09 15.81
C ASP A 160 12.59 -7.68 14.50
N LEU A 161 11.78 -7.69 13.43
CA LEU A 161 12.18 -8.19 12.11
C LEU A 161 12.70 -7.09 11.16
N GLN A 162 12.49 -5.82 11.52
CA GLN A 162 12.88 -4.66 10.71
C GLN A 162 14.40 -4.53 10.57
N GLY A 163 14.88 -4.36 9.34
CA GLY A 163 16.29 -4.33 8.98
C GLY A 163 16.97 -5.71 8.90
N VAL A 164 16.20 -6.80 9.06
CA VAL A 164 16.71 -8.17 8.99
C VAL A 164 15.93 -8.98 7.95
N HIS A 165 14.60 -9.00 8.08
CA HIS A 165 13.69 -9.77 7.24
C HIS A 165 12.78 -8.88 6.40
N ILE A 166 12.56 -7.66 6.85
CA ILE A 166 11.74 -6.63 6.21
C ILE A 166 12.45 -5.27 6.32
N PRO A 167 12.16 -4.27 5.47
CA PRO A 167 12.71 -2.92 5.61
C PRO A 167 12.38 -2.30 6.96
N LYS A 168 13.16 -1.30 7.40
CA LYS A 168 12.74 -0.48 8.54
C LYS A 168 11.63 0.49 8.15
N LEU A 169 10.61 0.59 8.97
CA LEU A 169 9.62 1.67 8.97
C LEU A 169 10.20 2.83 9.78
N HIS A 170 10.46 3.96 9.12
CA HIS A 170 10.91 5.18 9.78
C HIS A 170 9.74 5.86 10.48
N VAL A 171 8.71 6.20 9.72
CA VAL A 171 7.54 6.95 10.21
C VAL A 171 6.28 6.64 9.40
N VAL A 172 5.14 6.83 10.05
CA VAL A 172 3.82 6.93 9.41
C VAL A 172 3.51 8.41 9.19
N VAL A 173 3.04 8.75 7.99
CA VAL A 173 2.84 10.14 7.56
C VAL A 173 1.47 10.40 6.97
N ARG A 174 1.11 11.67 6.93
CA ARG A 174 0.02 12.22 6.12
C ARG A 174 0.59 13.30 5.19
N LEU A 175 0.18 13.28 3.93
CA LEU A 175 0.49 14.37 3.00
C LEU A 175 -0.25 15.64 3.44
N VAL A 176 0.48 16.75 3.60
CA VAL A 176 -0.14 18.04 3.90
C VAL A 176 -0.88 18.51 2.65
N PRO A 177 -2.19 18.82 2.73
CA PRO A 177 -2.93 19.31 1.59
C PRO A 177 -2.38 20.66 1.11
N ASP A 178 -2.35 20.86 -0.20
CA ASP A 178 -2.26 22.22 -0.74
C ASP A 178 -3.51 23.01 -0.33
N GLU A 179 -3.37 24.32 -0.09
CA GLU A 179 -4.38 25.22 0.49
C GLU A 179 -5.75 25.27 -0.27
N GLU A 180 -5.89 24.56 -1.39
CA GLU A 180 -7.10 24.54 -2.23
C GLU A 180 -8.28 23.74 -1.65
N ASN A 181 -8.08 22.88 -0.65
CA ASN A 181 -9.17 22.10 -0.06
C ASN A 181 -9.78 22.80 1.16
N THR A 182 -10.95 23.41 0.97
CA THR A 182 -11.73 24.07 2.03
C THR A 182 -12.55 23.11 2.90
N LEU A 183 -12.70 21.86 2.46
CA LEU A 183 -13.38 20.80 3.21
C LEU A 183 -12.38 20.13 4.15
N ASP A 184 -12.56 20.35 5.45
CA ASP A 184 -11.84 19.60 6.48
C ASP A 184 -12.55 18.26 6.71
N SER A 185 -12.07 17.21 6.04
CA SER A 185 -12.60 15.85 6.15
C SER A 185 -11.48 14.83 6.13
N GLU A 186 -11.57 13.84 7.03
CA GLU A 186 -10.60 12.74 7.07
C GLU A 186 -10.56 11.91 5.77
N TYR A 187 -11.67 11.89 5.02
CA TYR A 187 -11.77 11.19 3.73
C TYR A 187 -10.91 11.82 2.61
N LEU A 188 -10.40 13.04 2.85
CA LEU A 188 -9.50 13.72 1.93
C LEU A 188 -8.02 13.58 2.33
N ASN A 189 -7.73 13.01 3.50
CA ASN A 189 -6.36 12.77 3.93
C ASN A 189 -5.71 11.68 3.06
N ILE A 190 -4.47 11.93 2.65
CA ILE A 190 -3.63 10.94 1.97
C ILE A 190 -2.59 10.46 2.96
N HIS A 191 -2.70 9.19 3.34
CA HIS A 191 -1.78 8.56 4.28
C HIS A 191 -0.65 7.84 3.56
N GLY A 192 0.47 7.68 4.28
CA GLY A 192 1.62 6.96 3.76
C GLY A 192 2.56 6.48 4.84
N ILE A 193 3.60 5.77 4.40
CA ILE A 193 4.68 5.28 5.24
C ILE A 193 6.03 5.56 4.57
N LEU A 194 7.02 5.93 5.39
CA LEU A 194 8.42 6.08 4.96
C LEU A 194 9.21 4.87 5.42
N LEU A 195 9.82 4.18 4.46
CA LEU A 195 10.56 2.95 4.63
C LEU A 195 12.04 3.16 4.29
N GLU A 196 12.87 2.28 4.84
CA GLU A 196 14.28 2.15 4.48
C GLU A 196 14.45 2.00 2.96
N SER A 197 15.35 2.82 2.41
CA SER A 197 15.70 2.77 1.00
C SER A 197 16.65 1.60 0.73
N LEU A 198 16.15 0.56 0.05
CA LEU A 198 16.97 -0.55 -0.42
C LEU A 198 17.66 -0.21 -1.75
N ALA A 199 18.92 -0.64 -1.88
CA ALA A 199 19.73 -0.52 -3.11
C ALA A 199 19.70 -1.80 -3.97
N GLY A 200 18.69 -2.66 -3.75
CA GLY A 200 18.56 -3.97 -4.37
C GLY A 200 17.53 -4.05 -5.49
N HIS A 201 17.41 -5.24 -6.06
CA HIS A 201 16.40 -5.59 -7.07
C HIS A 201 15.35 -6.53 -6.48
N SER A 202 14.10 -6.41 -6.94
CA SER A 202 13.09 -7.45 -6.69
C SER A 202 13.57 -8.78 -7.28
N LEU A 203 13.09 -9.92 -6.81
CA LEU A 203 13.49 -11.21 -7.39
C LEU A 203 13.02 -11.35 -8.85
N ASP A 204 11.91 -10.70 -9.22
CA ASP A 204 11.44 -10.63 -10.62
C ASP A 204 12.42 -9.85 -11.51
N ASP A 205 13.03 -8.78 -10.99
CA ASP A 205 13.99 -7.98 -11.74
C ASP A 205 15.42 -8.54 -11.67
N LEU A 206 15.77 -9.21 -10.56
CA LEU A 206 17.10 -9.75 -10.30
C LEU A 206 17.53 -10.74 -11.38
N ILE A 207 16.60 -11.50 -11.95
CA ILE A 207 16.89 -12.45 -13.05
C ILE A 207 17.44 -11.75 -14.31
N HIS A 208 17.14 -10.46 -14.46
CA HIS A 208 17.57 -9.63 -15.58
C HIS A 208 18.71 -8.67 -15.20
N ALA A 209 19.05 -8.57 -13.92
CA ALA A 209 20.08 -7.67 -13.44
C ALA A 209 21.49 -8.17 -13.83
N PRO A 210 22.46 -7.27 -14.08
CA PRO A 210 23.85 -7.66 -14.33
C PRO A 210 24.50 -8.43 -13.16
N SER A 211 23.98 -8.20 -11.96
CA SER A 211 24.34 -8.83 -10.68
C SER A 211 23.66 -10.17 -10.44
N ALA A 212 22.83 -10.65 -11.38
CA ALA A 212 22.11 -11.91 -11.24
C ALA A 212 23.05 -13.06 -10.84
N PRO A 213 22.65 -13.89 -9.86
CA PRO A 213 23.40 -15.08 -9.49
C PRO A 213 23.73 -15.97 -10.70
N LYS A 214 25.00 -16.35 -10.82
CA LYS A 214 25.49 -17.15 -11.96
C LYS A 214 25.41 -18.66 -11.73
N SER A 215 25.15 -19.08 -10.50
CA SER A 215 25.14 -20.49 -10.09
C SER A 215 23.79 -20.90 -9.52
N ASN A 216 23.40 -22.15 -9.78
CA ASN A 216 22.17 -22.72 -9.22
C ASN A 216 22.19 -22.74 -7.68
N SER A 217 23.36 -22.97 -7.07
CA SER A 217 23.52 -22.97 -5.62
C SER A 217 23.26 -21.59 -4.99
N GLU A 218 23.64 -20.52 -5.68
CA GLU A 218 23.40 -19.17 -5.17
C GLU A 218 21.93 -18.77 -5.30
N TRP A 219 21.30 -19.10 -6.44
CA TRP A 219 19.85 -18.97 -6.60
C TRP A 219 19.08 -19.72 -5.52
N LEU A 220 19.42 -20.99 -5.29
CA LEU A 220 18.80 -21.80 -4.24
C LEU A 220 18.97 -21.16 -2.86
N SER A 221 20.14 -20.59 -2.58
CA SER A 221 20.41 -19.91 -1.32
C SER A 221 19.55 -18.65 -1.12
N ILE A 222 19.35 -17.85 -2.18
CA ILE A 222 18.50 -16.65 -2.13
C ILE A 222 17.03 -17.03 -1.93
N VAL A 223 16.55 -18.00 -2.70
CA VAL A 223 15.16 -18.49 -2.59
C VAL A 223 14.90 -19.10 -1.22
N GLN A 224 15.83 -19.90 -0.69
CA GLN A 224 15.68 -20.48 0.64
C GLN A 224 15.60 -19.38 1.72
N ARG A 225 16.44 -18.33 1.63
CA ARG A 225 16.33 -17.18 2.54
C ARG A 225 14.98 -16.47 2.45
N ALA A 226 14.43 -16.32 1.24
CA ALA A 226 13.10 -15.74 1.07
C ALA A 226 12.01 -16.59 1.75
N VAL A 227 12.07 -17.92 1.59
CA VAL A 227 11.14 -18.88 2.23
C VAL A 227 11.28 -18.85 3.76
N ASP A 228 12.51 -18.87 4.26
CA ASP A 228 12.78 -18.82 5.71
C ASP A 228 12.26 -17.50 6.31
N SER A 229 12.47 -16.38 5.61
CA SER A 229 11.96 -15.07 6.01
C SER A 229 10.42 -15.04 6.06
N ALA A 230 9.76 -15.57 5.03
CA ALA A 230 8.30 -15.70 5.02
C ALA A 230 7.80 -16.59 6.16
N HIS A 231 8.52 -17.65 6.52
CA HIS A 231 8.19 -18.49 7.66
C HIS A 231 8.31 -17.75 9.00
N VAL A 232 9.33 -16.90 9.16
CA VAL A 232 9.49 -16.04 10.35
C VAL A 232 8.36 -15.00 10.44
N ILE A 233 7.99 -14.35 9.32
CA ILE A 233 6.85 -13.43 9.24
C ILE A 233 5.54 -14.15 9.64
N ASN A 234 5.32 -15.36 9.10
CA ASN A 234 4.17 -16.19 9.46
C ASN A 234 4.11 -16.53 10.96
N LYS A 235 5.25 -16.68 11.64
CA LYS A 235 5.28 -16.91 13.11
C LYS A 235 4.82 -15.68 13.90
N HIS A 236 4.94 -14.47 13.34
CA HIS A 236 4.43 -13.23 13.92
C HIS A 236 2.93 -13.02 13.65
N GLY A 237 2.25 -14.05 13.13
CA GLY A 237 0.82 -13.99 12.89
C GLY A 237 0.43 -13.23 11.63
N ILE A 238 1.35 -13.02 10.69
CA ILE A 238 1.11 -12.32 9.44
C ILE A 238 1.15 -13.31 8.28
N ILE A 239 0.06 -13.38 7.51
CA ILE A 239 -0.06 -14.22 6.33
C ILE A 239 0.03 -13.31 5.11
N LEU A 240 0.99 -13.60 4.22
CA LEU A 240 1.20 -12.86 2.97
C LEU A 240 0.25 -13.40 1.90
N ASP A 241 -0.80 -12.64 1.57
CA ASP A 241 -1.70 -13.00 0.44
C ASP A 241 -0.99 -12.79 -0.89
N ASP A 242 -0.37 -11.61 -1.06
CA ASP A 242 0.44 -11.29 -2.24
C ASP A 242 1.91 -11.72 -2.09
N SER A 243 2.13 -13.02 -1.87
CA SER A 243 3.47 -13.60 -1.76
C SER A 243 4.08 -13.91 -3.14
N ALA A 244 4.50 -12.86 -3.86
CA ALA A 244 5.12 -12.98 -5.19
C ALA A 244 6.60 -12.55 -5.21
N PRO A 245 7.42 -13.00 -6.18
CA PRO A 245 8.85 -12.65 -6.23
C PRO A 245 9.11 -11.14 -6.39
N ARG A 246 8.20 -10.38 -7.02
CA ARG A 246 8.23 -8.90 -7.03
C ARG A 246 8.22 -8.25 -5.63
N ASN A 247 7.67 -8.94 -4.62
CA ASN A 247 7.56 -8.47 -3.25
C ASN A 247 8.72 -8.96 -2.36
N VAL A 248 9.79 -9.46 -2.97
CA VAL A 248 11.02 -9.86 -2.28
C VAL A 248 12.19 -9.14 -2.94
N VAL A 249 12.95 -8.38 -2.15
CA VAL A 249 14.12 -7.63 -2.62
C VAL A 249 15.40 -8.31 -2.16
N PHE A 250 16.33 -8.51 -3.09
CA PHE A 250 17.71 -8.88 -2.79
C PHE A 250 18.56 -7.61 -2.77
N ASP A 251 19.02 -7.22 -1.59
CA ASP A 251 19.95 -6.10 -1.44
C ASP A 251 21.38 -6.59 -1.69
N GLU A 252 21.98 -6.08 -2.77
CA GLU A 252 23.34 -6.46 -3.18
C GLU A 252 24.40 -6.01 -2.18
N THR A 253 24.16 -4.91 -1.46
CA THR A 253 25.15 -4.31 -0.56
C THR A 253 25.30 -5.16 0.69
N THR A 254 24.18 -5.52 1.31
CA THR A 254 24.16 -6.32 2.55
C THR A 254 24.04 -7.82 2.29
N ARG A 255 23.74 -8.21 1.05
CA ARG A 255 23.36 -9.57 0.63
C ARG A 255 22.13 -10.13 1.36
N GLN A 256 21.30 -9.24 1.91
CA GLN A 256 20.06 -9.61 2.58
C GLN A 256 18.94 -9.86 1.57
N VAL A 257 17.96 -10.65 2.00
CA VAL A 257 16.72 -10.92 1.27
C VAL A 257 15.58 -10.43 2.15
N LEU A 258 14.93 -9.35 1.73
CA LEU A 258 13.90 -8.68 2.51
C LEU A 258 12.54 -8.81 1.81
N HIS A 259 11.50 -9.15 2.57
CA HIS A 259 10.12 -9.06 2.10
C HIS A 259 9.64 -7.62 2.19
N VAL A 260 8.95 -7.17 1.15
CA VAL A 260 8.34 -5.85 1.06
C VAL A 260 6.86 -5.99 0.74
N ASP A 261 6.12 -4.91 0.89
CA ASP A 261 4.70 -4.82 0.52
C ASP A 261 3.76 -5.73 1.32
N PHE A 262 3.28 -5.20 2.44
CA PHE A 262 2.36 -5.89 3.36
C PHE A 262 0.93 -5.36 3.31
N ALA A 263 0.60 -4.50 2.34
CA ALA A 263 -0.72 -3.89 2.17
C ALA A 263 -1.87 -4.91 2.04
N GLN A 264 -1.57 -6.13 1.56
CA GLN A 264 -2.54 -7.20 1.37
C GLN A 264 -2.27 -8.40 2.29
N CYS A 265 -1.68 -8.19 3.47
CA CYS A 265 -1.51 -9.30 4.42
C CYS A 265 -2.78 -9.53 5.27
N PHE A 266 -2.91 -10.73 5.82
CA PHE A 266 -3.91 -11.04 6.85
C PHE A 266 -3.24 -11.25 8.20
N PHE A 267 -3.94 -10.88 9.27
CA PHE A 267 -3.51 -11.15 10.63
C PHE A 267 -4.23 -12.40 11.16
N LYS A 268 -3.48 -13.39 11.65
CA LYS A 268 -4.03 -14.70 12.09
C LYS A 268 -5.10 -14.56 13.17
N ASP A 269 -4.96 -13.60 14.06
CA ASP A 269 -5.87 -13.30 15.16
C ASP A 269 -7.20 -12.67 14.70
N THR A 270 -7.23 -12.03 13.53
CA THR A 270 -8.45 -11.45 12.95
C THR A 270 -9.04 -12.33 11.84
N MET A 271 -8.21 -13.13 11.16
CA MET A 271 -8.62 -14.01 10.06
C MET A 271 -9.70 -15.02 10.50
N PHE A 272 -9.58 -15.60 11.70
CA PHE A 272 -10.57 -16.58 12.20
C PHE A 272 -11.84 -15.97 12.79
N LYS A 273 -11.89 -14.65 13.02
CA LYS A 273 -13.16 -13.97 13.35
C LYS A 273 -14.04 -13.83 12.10
N ALA A 274 -13.44 -13.76 10.92
CA ALA A 274 -14.15 -13.78 9.64
C ALA A 274 -14.47 -15.21 9.15
N TRP A 275 -13.92 -16.25 9.80
CA TRP A 275 -14.02 -17.65 9.41
C TRP A 275 -14.47 -18.52 10.61
N CYS A 276 -15.45 -18.06 11.40
CA CYS A 276 -16.21 -18.97 12.27
C CYS A 276 -17.09 -19.85 11.38
N TRP A 277 -16.48 -20.85 10.76
CA TRP A 277 -17.18 -22.03 10.27
C TRP A 277 -17.73 -22.78 11.47
N ASP A 278 -18.98 -23.22 11.37
CA ASP A 278 -19.62 -24.18 12.25
C ASP A 278 -18.66 -25.29 12.66
N THR A 279 -18.16 -25.25 13.89
CA THR A 279 -17.68 -26.44 14.59
C THR A 279 -18.66 -26.90 15.66
N ASP A 280 -19.95 -26.58 15.49
CA ASP A 280 -21.04 -27.21 16.25
C ASP A 280 -21.75 -28.30 15.42
N ALA A 281 -20.98 -29.02 14.59
CA ALA A 281 -21.35 -30.34 14.11
C ALA A 281 -20.41 -31.39 14.73
N ALA A 282 -20.54 -31.58 16.04
CA ALA A 282 -20.01 -32.76 16.73
C ALA A 282 -21.06 -33.28 17.74
N ASP A 283 -21.62 -34.43 17.35
CA ASP A 283 -22.43 -35.44 18.06
C ASP A 283 -23.88 -35.14 18.49
#